data_AF-A0A0F0KRC4-F1
#
_entry.id   AF-A0A0F0KRC4-F1
#
_cell.length_a   1.000
_cell.length_b   1.000
_cell.length_c   1.000
_cell.angle_alpha   90.00
_cell.angle_beta   90.00
_cell.angle_gamma   90.00
#
_symmetry.space_group_name_H-M   'P 1'
#
loop_
_entity.id
_entity.type
_entity.pdbx_description
1 polymer ?
#
loop_
_entity_poly.entity_id
_entity_poly.type
_entity_poly.pdbx_seq_one_letter_code
_entity_poly.pdbx_strand_id
1 'polypeptide(L)' 'MLIEEKLTKAWADLTTSFGQWEDFGAETAVVAGEYVVAETRLEFEAGAVTCRSSWSADGKLGGLFFVPVSE' A
#
# COMPACT_ATOMS: atom_id res chain seq x y z
N MET A 1 -13.61 -5.04 -7.63
CA MET A 1 -12.64 -6.05 -8.11
C MET A 1 -11.40 -5.30 -8.56
N LEU A 2 -10.28 -5.51 -7.88
CA LEU A 2 -8.99 -5.06 -8.40
C LEU A 2 -8.68 -5.90 -9.63
N ILE A 3 -8.41 -5.25 -10.75
CA ILE A 3 -8.07 -5.92 -12.00
C ILE A 3 -6.58 -6.25 -11.89
N GLU A 4 -6.21 -7.51 -12.07
CA GLU A 4 -4.83 -8.00 -11.98
C GLU A 4 -3.85 -7.10 -12.74
N GLU A 5 -4.22 -6.71 -13.96
CA GLU A 5 -3.43 -5.81 -14.82
C GLU A 5 -3.10 -4.47 -14.14
N LYS A 6 -4.05 -3.90 -13.37
CA LYS A 6 -3.82 -2.64 -12.66
C LYS A 6 -2.88 -2.81 -11.49
N LEU A 7 -2.97 -3.93 -10.76
CA LEU A 7 -2.07 -4.25 -9.65
C LEU A 7 -0.65 -4.51 -10.18
N THR A 8 -0.52 -5.31 -11.23
CA THR A 8 0.76 -5.59 -11.90
C THR A 8 1.40 -4.30 -12.38
N LYS A 9 0.64 -3.41 -13.03
CA LYS A 9 1.14 -2.11 -13.46
C LYS A 9 1.56 -1.24 -12.27
N ALA A 10 0.74 -1.11 -11.24
CA ALA A 10 1.07 -0.29 -10.08
C ALA A 10 2.34 -0.80 -9.37
N TRP A 11 2.51 -2.12 -9.25
CA TRP A 11 3.71 -2.72 -8.69
C TRP A 11 4.94 -2.48 -9.57
N ALA A 12 4.82 -2.62 -10.88
CA ALA A 12 5.91 -2.34 -11.82
C ALA A 12 6.33 -0.86 -11.80
N ASP A 13 5.37 0.06 -11.74
CA ASP A 13 5.65 1.49 -11.61
C ASP A 13 6.38 1.78 -10.29
N LEU A 14 6.00 1.10 -9.21
CA LEU A 14 6.63 1.23 -7.89
C LEU A 14 8.07 0.74 -7.90
N THR A 15 8.33 -0.48 -8.37
CA THR A 15 9.69 -1.05 -8.39
C THR A 15 10.60 -0.39 -9.42
N THR A 16 10.05 0.18 -10.49
CA THR A 16 10.80 1.04 -11.42
C THR A 16 11.26 2.33 -10.75
N SER A 17 10.46 2.89 -9.85
CA SER A 17 10.73 4.20 -9.23
C SER A 17 11.57 4.09 -7.95
N PHE A 18 11.32 3.07 -7.14
CA PHE A 18 11.92 2.89 -5.82
C PHE A 18 12.90 1.72 -5.72
N GLY A 19 13.03 0.90 -6.78
CA GLY A 19 13.90 -0.28 -6.78
C GLY A 19 13.21 -1.53 -6.23
N GLN A 20 14.01 -2.51 -5.80
CA GLN A 20 13.49 -3.72 -5.20
C GLN A 20 12.92 -3.46 -3.80
N TRP A 21 11.88 -4.23 -3.45
CA TRP A 21 11.34 -4.24 -2.10
C TRP A 21 12.32 -4.97 -1.16
N GLU A 22 12.62 -4.36 -0.02
CA GLU A 22 13.59 -4.87 0.95
C GLU A 22 12.94 -5.31 2.26
N ASP A 23 12.04 -4.51 2.81
CA ASP A 23 11.42 -4.77 4.12
C ASP A 23 10.05 -4.11 4.28
N PHE A 24 9.34 -4.46 5.36
CA PHE A 24 8.10 -3.82 5.77
C PHE A 24 8.09 -3.56 7.28
N GLY A 25 7.65 -2.35 7.64
CA GLY A 25 7.51 -1.93 9.03
C GLY A 25 6.24 -2.45 9.70
N ALA A 26 6.04 -2.00 10.94
CA ALA A 26 4.82 -2.29 11.67
C ALA A 26 3.60 -1.72 10.93
N GLU A 27 2.54 -2.53 10.86
CA GLU A 27 1.23 -2.09 10.40
C GLU A 27 0.54 -1.26 11.49
N THR A 28 -0.07 -0.16 11.07
CA THR A 28 -1.02 0.58 11.91
C THR A 28 -2.39 0.55 11.25
N ALA A 29 -3.44 0.39 12.05
CA ALA A 29 -4.80 0.35 11.52
C ALA A 29 -5.74 1.23 12.35
N VAL A 30 -6.64 1.93 11.66
CA VAL A 30 -7.66 2.79 12.26
C VAL A 30 -9.01 2.51 11.63
N VAL A 31 -10.06 2.54 12.45
CA VAL A 31 -11.44 2.47 11.96
C VAL A 31 -11.87 3.86 11.49
N ALA A 32 -12.27 3.97 10.22
CA ALA A 32 -12.75 5.19 9.59
C ALA A 32 -14.17 4.94 9.03
N GLY A 33 -15.18 5.15 9.86
CA GLY A 33 -16.57 4.85 9.52
C GLY A 33 -16.80 3.34 9.38
N GLU A 34 -17.25 2.90 8.21
CA GLU A 34 -17.52 1.47 7.91
C GLU A 34 -16.28 0.72 7.39
N TYR A 35 -15.12 1.38 7.36
CA TYR A 35 -13.87 0.83 6.85
C TYR A 35 -12.80 0.77 7.91
N VAL A 36 -11.93 -0.23 7.82
CA VAL A 36 -10.63 -0.27 8.48
C VAL A 36 -9.59 0.22 7.48
N VAL A 37 -8.87 1.27 7.81
CA VAL A 37 -7.74 1.77 7.03
C VAL A 37 -6.46 1.29 7.70
N ALA A 38 -5.67 0.50 6.96
CA ALA A 38 -4.37 0.01 7.41
C ALA A 38 -3.26 0.69 6.61
N GLU A 39 -2.21 1.11 7.32
CA GLU A 39 -1.01 1.70 6.77
C GLU A 39 0.21 0.88 7.18
N THR A 40 0.98 0.47 6.18
CA THR A 40 2.23 -0.26 6.36
C THR A 40 3.31 0.47 5.60
N ARG A 41 4.39 0.83 6.30
CA ARG A 41 5.58 1.37 5.65
C ARG A 41 6.33 0.25 4.93
N LEU A 42 6.63 0.46 3.66
CA LEU A 42 7.40 -0.44 2.83
C LEU A 42 8.74 0.22 2.51
N GLU A 43 9.83 -0.50 2.78
CA GLU A 43 11.20 -0.07 2.46
C GLU A 43 11.61 -0.67 1.11
N PHE A 44 12.21 0.17 0.27
CA PHE A 44 12.77 -0.19 -1.01
C PHE A 44 14.18 0.39 -1.14
N GLU A 45 14.96 -0.12 -2.10
CA GLU A 45 16.36 0.26 -2.32
C GLU A 45 16.58 1.79 -2.41
N ALA A 46 15.65 2.53 -3.03
CA ALA A 46 15.76 3.97 -3.27
C ALA A 46 14.84 4.83 -2.39
N GLY A 47 14.25 4.26 -1.34
CA GLY A 47 13.45 4.99 -0.36
C GLY A 47 12.21 4.23 0.11
N ALA A 48 11.31 4.93 0.80
CA ALA A 48 10.14 4.30 1.40
C ALA A 48 8.82 4.85 0.86
N VAL A 49 7.82 3.98 0.88
CA VAL A 49 6.43 4.33 0.58
C VAL A 49 5.52 3.80 1.69
N THR A 50 4.46 4.54 1.98
CA THR A 50 3.35 4.04 2.78
C THR A 50 2.37 3.30 1.87
N CYS A 51 2.20 2.00 2.10
CA CYS A 51 1.09 1.23 1.57
C CYS A 51 -0.15 1.49 2.44
N ARG A 52 -1.13 2.18 1.90
CA ARG A 52 -2.42 2.45 2.55
C ARG A 52 -3.50 1.60 1.89
N SER A 53 -4.12 0.73 2.68
CA SER A 53 -5.23 -0.12 2.25
C SER A 53 -6.49 0.19 3.06
N SER A 54 -7.67 0.11 2.44
CA SER A 54 -8.95 0.23 3.15
C SER A 54 -9.79 -1.01 2.95
N TRP A 55 -10.38 -1.51 4.03
CA TRP A 55 -11.11 -2.77 4.08
C TRP A 55 -12.50 -2.52 4.64
N SER A 56 -13.54 -2.99 3.97
CA SER A 56 -14.89 -2.99 4.54
C SER A 56 -15.02 -4.04 5.63
N ALA A 57 -16.08 -3.95 6.45
CA ALA A 57 -16.35 -4.90 7.54
C ALA A 57 -16.47 -6.37 7.09
N ASP A 58 -16.82 -6.62 5.82
CA ASP A 58 -16.86 -7.96 5.22
C ASP A 58 -15.51 -8.42 4.62
N GLY A 59 -14.42 -7.70 4.90
CA GLY A 59 -13.07 -8.04 4.48
C GLY A 59 -12.76 -7.75 3.02
N LYS A 60 -13.57 -6.93 2.32
CA LYS A 60 -13.28 -6.55 0.93
C LYS A 60 -12.38 -5.32 0.88
N LEU A 61 -11.34 -5.41 0.06
CA LEU A 61 -10.45 -4.28 -0.24
C LEU A 61 -11.21 -3.21 -1.03
N GLY A 62 -11.41 -2.05 -0.40
CA GLY A 62 -12.06 -0.87 -0.96
C GLY A 62 -11.09 0.10 -1.64
N GLY A 63 -9.82 0.10 -1.24
CA GLY A 63 -8.78 0.97 -1.80
C GLY A 63 -7.38 0.51 -1.46
N LEU A 64 -6.43 0.77 -2.38
CA LEU A 64 -5.01 0.48 -2.22
C LEU A 64 -4.22 1.63 -2.84
N PHE A 65 -3.35 2.26 -2.05
CA PHE A 65 -2.54 3.39 -2.45
C PHE A 65 -1.10 3.19 -1.98
N PHE A 66 -0.13 3.57 -2.82
CA PHE A 66 1.27 3.70 -2.44
C PHE A 66 1.61 5.18 -2.43
N VAL A 67 1.94 5.71 -1.26
CA VAL A 67 2.20 7.14 -1.05
C VAL A 67 3.67 7.32 -0.68
N PRO A 68 4.46 8.08 -1.46
CA PRO A 68 5.83 8.39 -1.08
C PRO A 68 5.87 9.00 0.32
N VAL A 69 6.78 8.52 1.18
CA VAL A 69 6.96 9.17 2.47
C VAL A 69 7.69 10.48 2.24
N SER A 70 7.08 11.59 2.66
CA SER A 70 7.76 12.89 2.66
C SER A 70 8.73 12.91 3.83
N GLU A 71 10.02 13.09 3.57
CA GLU A 71 11.04 13.39 4.58
C GLU A 71 10.99 14.86 5.02
#